data_AF-A0A5B7FP19-F1
#
_entry.id   AF-A0A5B7FP19-F1
#
_cell.length_a   1.000
_cell.length_b   1.000
_cell.length_c   1.000
_cell.angle_alpha   90.00
_cell.angle_beta   90.00
_cell.angle_gamma   90.00
#
_symmetry.space_group_name_H-M   'P 1'
#
loop_
_entity.id
_entity.type
_entity.pdbx_description
1 polymer ?
#
loop_
_entity_poly.entity_id
_entity_poly.type
_entity_poly.pdbx_seq_one_letter_code
_entity_poly.pdbx_strand_id
1 'polypeptide(L)'
;MSSLRAISVAAVTPSRTGAADAVSYMQQDLAVAKSLGDIAGECRAHGNLGSAYFSKGNYKEALTSHRYQLVLAMKCKDTQAAASALTSLGKWTQ
;
A
#
# COMPACT_ATOMS: atom_id res chain seq x y z
N MET A 1 -30.82 -14.20 24.65
CA MET A 1 -31.55 -13.96 23.40
C MET A 1 -31.23 -12.53 22.96
N SER A 2 -30.15 -12.37 22.22
CA SER A 2 -30.17 -12.05 20.78
C SER A 2 -30.37 -10.54 20.58
N SER A 3 -29.26 -9.79 20.53
CA SER A 3 -28.58 -9.42 19.27
C SER A 3 -29.12 -8.11 18.73
N LEU A 4 -28.32 -7.05 18.83
CA LEU A 4 -28.11 -6.10 17.74
C LEU A 4 -26.75 -5.43 17.98
N ARG A 5 -25.79 -5.88 17.16
CA ARG A 5 -24.42 -5.37 17.06
C ARG A 5 -24.44 -3.85 16.96
N ALA A 6 -23.69 -3.20 17.83
CA ALA A 6 -23.22 -1.84 17.62
C ALA A 6 -22.42 -1.83 16.30
N ILE A 7 -23.05 -1.33 15.24
CA ILE A 7 -22.40 -1.06 13.98
C ILE A 7 -21.40 0.06 14.26
N SER A 8 -20.13 -0.32 14.36
CA SER A 8 -18.98 0.58 14.44
C SER A 8 -18.86 1.33 13.12
N VAL A 9 -19.62 2.41 12.95
CA VAL A 9 -19.42 3.36 11.87
C VAL A 9 -18.34 4.35 12.28
N ALA A 10 -17.27 4.37 11.48
CA ALA A 10 -16.37 5.50 11.25
C ALA A 10 -15.51 5.98 12.44
N ALA A 11 -14.52 5.17 12.82
CA ALA A 11 -13.23 5.74 13.20
C ALA A 11 -12.44 6.08 11.93
N VAL A 12 -12.85 7.15 11.22
CA VAL A 12 -11.99 7.82 10.24
C VAL A 12 -11.75 9.23 10.77
N THR A 13 -10.71 9.37 11.57
CA THR A 13 -10.17 10.67 11.96
C THR A 13 -9.05 11.01 10.98
N PRO A 14 -9.26 11.85 9.96
CA PRO A 14 -8.15 12.36 9.16
C PRO A 14 -7.41 13.42 10.01
N SER A 15 -6.48 12.96 10.82
CA SER A 15 -5.57 13.82 11.59
C SER A 15 -4.54 14.47 10.67
N ARG A 16 -4.86 15.69 10.21
CA ARG A 16 -3.97 16.85 10.05
C ARG A 16 -2.47 16.56 9.87
N THR A 17 -1.94 16.74 8.65
CA THR A 17 -0.74 17.55 8.29
C THR A 17 -0.36 17.24 6.83
N GLY A 18 -0.18 18.26 5.98
CA GLY A 18 -0.05 18.14 4.51
C GLY A 18 1.19 17.39 3.95
N ALA A 19 1.90 16.62 4.78
CA ALA A 19 2.92 15.64 4.37
C ALA A 19 2.47 14.18 4.67
N ALA A 20 1.29 14.01 5.27
CA ALA A 20 0.57 12.76 5.44
C ALA A 20 -0.31 12.43 4.22
N ASP A 21 -0.48 13.38 3.31
CA ASP A 21 -1.44 13.32 2.22
C ASP A 21 -1.11 12.23 1.20
N ALA A 22 0.14 12.13 0.72
CA ALA A 22 0.49 11.13 -0.30
C ALA A 22 0.27 9.68 0.19
N VAL A 23 0.67 9.39 1.43
CA VAL A 23 0.48 8.06 2.04
C VAL A 23 -1.00 7.80 2.28
N SER A 24 -1.75 8.80 2.75
CA SER A 24 -3.19 8.67 3.00
C SER A 24 -3.99 8.47 1.71
N TYR A 25 -3.69 9.22 0.65
CA TYR A 25 -4.29 9.06 -0.67
C TYR A 25 -3.97 7.69 -1.26
N MET A 26 -2.72 7.22 -1.15
CA MET A 26 -2.35 5.87 -1.61
C MET A 26 -3.03 4.76 -0.81
N GLN A 27 -3.28 4.96 0.49
CA GLN A 27 -4.02 4.01 1.32
C GLN A 27 -5.52 3.98 0.96
N GLN A 28 -6.12 5.14 0.66
CA GLN A 28 -7.49 5.20 0.16
C GLN A 28 -7.61 4.54 -1.22
N ASP A 29 -6.69 4.84 -2.14
CA ASP A 29 -6.64 4.22 -3.47
C ASP A 29 -6.51 2.70 -3.36
N LEU A 30 -5.68 2.21 -2.44
CA LEU A 30 -5.54 0.79 -2.15
C LEU A 30 -6.84 0.17 -1.58
N ALA A 31 -7.56 0.88 -0.72
CA ALA A 31 -8.84 0.42 -0.19
C ALA A 31 -9.90 0.31 -1.31
N VAL A 32 -9.94 1.30 -2.21
CA VAL A 32 -10.85 1.33 -3.36
C VAL A 32 -10.48 0.24 -4.36
N ALA A 33 -9.20 0.10 -4.71
CA ALA A 33 -8.70 -0.95 -5.59
C ALA A 33 -9.01 -2.35 -5.06
N LYS A 34 -8.88 -2.58 -3.74
CA LYS A 34 -9.31 -3.83 -3.09
C LYS A 34 -10.80 -4.08 -3.20
N SER A 35 -11.62 -3.05 -3.02
CA SER A 35 -13.08 -3.17 -3.18
C SER A 35 -13.50 -3.44 -4.62
N LEU A 36 -12.74 -2.94 -5.60
CA LEU A 36 -12.95 -3.17 -7.03
C LEU A 36 -12.30 -4.47 -7.54
N GLY A 37 -11.39 -5.07 -6.77
CA GLY A 37 -10.57 -6.19 -7.20
C GLY A 37 -9.51 -5.81 -8.25
N ASP A 38 -9.11 -4.54 -8.33
CA ASP A 38 -8.06 -4.06 -9.22
C ASP A 38 -6.67 -4.33 -8.63
N ILE A 39 -6.16 -5.53 -8.90
CA ILE A 39 -4.85 -5.99 -8.42
C ILE A 39 -3.70 -5.12 -9.00
N ALA A 40 -3.87 -4.55 -10.20
CA ALA A 40 -2.87 -3.67 -10.80
C ALA A 40 -2.83 -2.30 -10.11
N GLY A 41 -4.01 -1.76 -9.75
CA GLY A 41 -4.16 -0.58 -8.89
C GLY A 41 -3.50 -0.79 -7.52
N GLU A 42 -3.80 -1.91 -6.85
CA GLU A 42 -3.19 -2.27 -5.56
C GLU A 42 -1.66 -2.37 -5.65
N CYS A 43 -1.14 -2.97 -6.73
CA CYS A 43 0.30 -3.11 -6.94
C CYS A 43 1.00 -1.74 -7.05
N ARG A 44 0.44 -0.82 -7.84
CA ARG A 44 0.98 0.55 -7.99
C ARG A 44 0.94 1.33 -6.68
N ALA A 45 -0.17 1.25 -5.95
CA ALA A 45 -0.31 1.91 -4.65
C ALA A 45 0.76 1.44 -3.65
N HIS A 46 1.02 0.12 -3.60
CA HIS A 46 2.08 -0.44 -2.75
C HIS A 46 3.49 0.01 -3.13
N GLY A 47 3.81 0.14 -4.42
CA GLY A 47 5.11 0.65 -4.84
C GLY A 47 5.34 2.11 -4.48
N ASN A 48 4.28 2.92 -4.62
CA ASN A 48 4.33 4.33 -4.25
C ASN A 48 4.44 4.52 -2.73
N LEU A 49 3.71 3.71 -1.94
CA LEU A 49 3.86 3.66 -0.48
C LEU A 49 5.29 3.29 -0.09
N GLY A 50 5.89 2.30 -0.77
CA GLY A 50 7.28 1.90 -0.56
C GLY A 50 8.26 3.07 -0.70
N SER A 51 8.13 3.86 -1.78
CA SER A 51 8.95 5.06 -2.00
C SER A 51 8.66 6.19 -1.01
N ALA A 52 7.40 6.37 -0.61
CA ALA A 52 7.04 7.37 0.40
C ALA A 52 7.64 7.05 1.77
N TYR A 53 7.57 5.78 2.19
CA TYR A 53 8.21 5.31 3.42
C TYR A 53 9.73 5.38 3.34
N PHE A 54 10.32 5.10 2.18
CA PHE A 54 11.76 5.28 1.95
C PHE A 54 12.20 6.71 2.21
N SER A 55 11.48 7.67 1.62
CA SER A 55 11.77 9.10 1.75
C SER A 55 11.60 9.60 3.19
N LYS A 56 10.77 8.93 3.99
CA LYS A 56 10.59 9.20 5.43
C LYS A 56 11.62 8.52 6.33
N GLY A 57 12.52 7.69 5.79
CA GLY A 57 13.48 6.91 6.57
C GLY A 57 12.88 5.67 7.24
N ASN A 58 11.66 5.28 6.87
CA ASN A 58 10.96 4.11 7.40
C ASN A 58 11.23 2.88 6.54
N TYR A 59 12.48 2.40 6.58
CA TYR A 59 12.98 1.28 5.78
C TYR A 59 12.14 -0.01 5.95
N LYS A 60 11.68 -0.31 7.17
CA LYS A 60 10.88 -1.53 7.46
C LYS A 60 9.52 -1.53 6.76
N GLU A 61 8.82 -0.40 6.80
CA GLU A 61 7.52 -0.23 6.15
C GLU A 61 7.66 -0.17 4.63
N ALA A 62 8.73 0.45 4.13
CA ALA A 62 9.06 0.48 2.71
C ALA A 62 9.27 -0.93 2.15
N LEU A 63 10.07 -1.74 2.84
CA LEU A 63 10.39 -3.11 2.44
C LEU A 63 9.15 -4.02 2.48
N THR A 64 8.29 -3.82 3.47
CA THR A 64 6.99 -4.51 3.56
C THR A 64 6.09 -4.14 2.38
N SER A 65 6.01 -2.86 2.03
CA SER A 65 5.21 -2.37 0.90
C SER A 65 5.71 -2.90 -0.44
N HIS A 66 7.03 -2.92 -0.68
CA HIS A 66 7.61 -3.51 -1.90
C HIS A 66 7.44 -5.03 -1.97
N ARG A 67 7.44 -5.75 -0.84
CA ARG A 67 7.10 -7.18 -0.81
C ARG A 67 5.65 -7.45 -1.22
N TYR A 68 4.72 -6.65 -0.70
CA TYR A 68 3.31 -6.74 -1.13
C TYR A 68 3.15 -6.43 -2.62
N GLN A 69 3.83 -5.39 -3.12
CA GLN A 69 3.87 -5.08 -4.55
C GLN A 69 4.34 -6.28 -5.39
N LEU A 70 5.40 -6.98 -4.96
CA LEU A 70 5.92 -8.15 -5.67
C LEU A 70 4.91 -9.30 -5.70
N VAL A 71 4.27 -9.62 -4.57
CA VAL A 71 3.25 -10.67 -4.48
C VAL A 71 2.07 -10.38 -5.41
N LEU A 72 1.60 -9.13 -5.43
CA LEU A 72 0.52 -8.69 -6.31
C LEU A 72 0.93 -8.71 -7.78
N ALA A 73 2.14 -8.23 -8.10
CA ALA A 73 2.69 -8.26 -9.45
C ALA A 73 2.79 -9.69 -10.00
N MET A 74 3.25 -10.64 -9.17
CA MET A 74 3.27 -12.06 -9.51
C MET A 74 1.87 -12.61 -9.76
N LYS A 75 0.88 -12.21 -8.96
CA LYS A 75 -0.53 -12.60 -9.15
C LYS A 75 -1.13 -12.04 -10.44
N CYS A 76 -0.74 -10.83 -10.84
CA CYS A 76 -1.11 -10.19 -12.10
C CYS A 76 -0.33 -10.68 -13.33
N LYS A 77 0.71 -11.52 -13.15
CA LYS A 77 1.72 -11.80 -14.18
C LYS A 77 2.35 -10.53 -14.77
N ASP A 78 2.35 -9.43 -14.01
CA ASP A 78 2.95 -8.16 -14.41
C ASP A 78 4.44 -8.21 -14.09
N THR A 79 5.23 -8.54 -15.10
CA THR A 79 6.69 -8.67 -15.00
C THR A 79 7.37 -7.33 -14.77
N GLN A 80 6.77 -6.22 -15.23
CA GLN A 80 7.34 -4.88 -15.11
C GLN A 80 7.19 -4.35 -13.68
N ALA A 81 6.01 -4.55 -13.08
CA ALA A 81 5.78 -4.21 -11.68
C ALA A 81 6.63 -5.09 -10.74
N ALA A 82 6.80 -6.38 -11.06
CA ALA A 82 7.67 -7.29 -10.32
C ALA A 82 9.15 -6.89 -10.40
N ALA A 83 9.63 -6.52 -11.59
CA ALA A 83 11.00 -6.03 -11.78
C ALA A 83 11.24 -4.74 -10.98
N SER A 84 10.30 -3.79 -11.03
CA SER A 84 10.39 -2.54 -10.28
C SER A 84 10.46 -2.75 -8.77
N ALA A 85 9.66 -3.70 -8.25
CA ALA A 85 9.70 -4.09 -6.84
C ALA A 85 11.04 -4.73 -6.46
N LEU A 86 11.58 -5.62 -7.30
CA LEU A 86 12.88 -6.27 -7.08
C LEU A 86 14.05 -5.30 -7.14
N THR A 87 14.07 -4.37 -8.10
CA THR A 87 15.10 -3.31 -8.16
C THR A 87 15.07 -2.45 -6.92
N SER A 88 13.86 -2.07 -6.47
CA SER A 88 13.69 -1.32 -5.23
C SER A 88 14.17 -2.14 -4.04
N LEU A 89 13.91 -3.46 -4.01
CA LEU A 89 14.38 -4.36 -2.96
C LEU A 89 15.91 -4.55 -2.95
N GLY A 90 16.55 -4.59 -4.12
CA GLY A 90 18.00 -4.72 -4.25
C GLY A 90 18.77 -3.47 -3.79
N LYS A 91 18.15 -2.29 -3.86
CA LYS A 91 18.73 -1.04 -3.34
C LYS A 91 18.97 -1.05 -1.82
N TRP A 92 18.26 -1.88 -1.06
CA TRP A 92 18.44 -1.97 0.40
C TRP A 92 19.56 -2.90 0.85
N THR A 93 20.11 -3.71 -0.06
CA THR A 93 21.12 -4.74 0.25
C THR A 93 22.56 -4.31 -0.08
N GLN A 94 22.79 -3.06 -0.48
CA GLN A 94 24.11 -2.44 -0.67
C GLN A 94 24.42 -1.45 0.44
#